data_AF-A0A6I0E1I5-F1
#
_entry.id   AF-A0A6I0E1I5-F1
#
_cell.length_a   1.000
_cell.length_b   1.000
_cell.length_c   1.000
_cell.angle_alpha   90.00
_cell.angle_beta   90.00
_cell.angle_gamma   90.00
#
_symmetry.space_group_name_H-M   'P 1'
#
loop_
_entity.id
_entity.type
_entity.pdbx_description
1 polymer ?
#
loop_
_entity_poly.entity_id
_entity_poly.type
_entity_poly.pdbx_seq_one_letter_code
_entity_poly.pdbx_strand_id
1 'polypeptide(L)'
;MTKSKIPIIFFGLFIVVASIFILQLTLVELEENTTFPTKHSKGQIDFTDVDFNKTKLIGLAGDYEFYWNQLLTPDNFTDSTPESLTGYIKLPNIWNGYNIESVKLKGDGYATFRLKMVFPDEDFYSIKINEFDCAYKLWINGNAVESGKVGRNLKEEVPSWKRNTIIFFTKNRTAELVLQVSNFNHRKGGPEDLMLIGKYKSISSYKTKQIGIAFFLIGLFFIMFVYN
;
A
#
# COMPACT_ATOMS: atom_id res chain seq x y z
N MET A 1 47.40 9.20 35.90
CA MET A 1 47.50 8.98 34.43
C MET A 1 46.11 8.75 33.88
N THR A 2 45.48 9.79 33.33
CA THR A 2 44.21 9.70 32.61
C THR A 2 44.50 9.03 31.26
N LYS A 3 44.06 7.77 31.07
CA LYS A 3 44.12 7.13 29.75
C LYS A 3 43.33 7.99 28.77
N SER A 4 43.96 8.34 27.65
CA SER A 4 43.32 9.10 26.56
C SER A 4 42.03 8.39 26.12
N LYS A 5 40.88 9.08 26.21
CA LYS A 5 39.57 8.56 25.76
C LYS A 5 39.42 8.57 24.23
N ILE A 6 40.39 9.11 23.52
CA ILE A 6 40.39 9.28 22.05
C ILE A 6 40.13 7.96 21.29
N PRO A 7 40.75 6.80 21.63
CA PRO A 7 40.51 5.54 20.92
C PRO A 7 39.06 5.05 21.06
N ILE A 8 38.42 5.32 22.20
CA ILE A 8 37.05 4.91 22.49
C ILE A 8 36.06 5.72 21.63
N ILE A 9 36.32 7.02 21.47
CA ILE A 9 35.50 7.90 20.63
C ILE A 9 35.57 7.48 19.15
N PHE A 10 36.77 7.20 18.64
CA PHE A 10 36.93 6.72 17.25
C PHE A 10 36.28 5.36 17.02
N PHE A 11 36.36 4.45 17.99
CA PHE A 11 35.69 3.15 17.91
C PHE A 11 34.17 3.27 17.91
N GLY A 12 33.60 4.12 18.77
CA GLY A 12 32.16 4.41 18.77
C GLY A 12 31.68 5.03 17.46
N LEU A 13 32.44 5.99 16.91
CA LEU A 13 32.12 6.62 15.62
C LEU A 13 32.16 5.60 14.46
N PHE A 14 33.14 4.69 14.46
CA PHE A 14 33.23 3.62 13.46
C PHE A 14 32.01 2.70 13.49
N ILE A 15 31.55 2.29 14.68
CA ILE A 15 30.35 1.45 14.83
C ILE A 15 29.11 2.18 14.28
N VAL A 16 28.95 3.47 14.58
CA VAL A 16 27.82 4.26 14.08
C VAL A 16 27.84 4.34 12.56
N VAL A 17 28.99 4.64 11.95
CA VAL A 17 29.12 4.74 10.49
C VAL A 17 28.88 3.38 9.81
N ALA A 18 29.45 2.30 10.33
CA ALA A 18 29.22 0.94 9.82
C ALA A 18 27.74 0.54 9.91
N SER A 19 27.06 0.96 10.99
CA SER A 19 25.64 0.66 11.20
C SER A 19 24.74 1.48 10.27
N ILE A 20 25.07 2.75 10.02
CA ILE A 20 24.38 3.57 9.03
C ILE A 20 24.57 2.99 7.62
N PHE A 21 25.76 2.49 7.30
CA PHE A 21 26.04 1.85 6.03
C PHE A 21 25.26 0.53 5.85
N ILE A 22 25.21 -0.33 6.88
CA ILE A 22 24.38 -1.54 6.90
C ILE A 22 22.88 -1.18 6.76
N LEU A 23 22.43 -0.13 7.45
CA LEU A 23 21.07 0.37 7.32
C LEU A 23 20.76 0.85 5.90
N GLN A 24 21.68 1.60 5.27
CA GLN A 24 21.54 2.01 3.87
C GLN A 24 21.48 0.81 2.92
N LEU A 25 22.37 -0.18 3.07
CA LEU A 25 22.37 -1.38 2.22
C LEU A 25 21.06 -2.17 2.34
N THR A 26 20.50 -2.28 3.54
CA THR A 26 19.22 -2.99 3.76
C THR A 26 18.01 -2.21 3.25
N LEU A 27 18.02 -0.87 3.31
CA LEU A 27 16.96 -0.03 2.75
C LEU A 27 16.97 -0.05 1.20
N VAL A 28 18.15 -0.01 0.57
CA VAL A 28 18.29 -0.07 -0.89
C VAL A 28 17.72 -1.38 -1.46
N GLU A 29 17.95 -2.52 -0.80
CA GLU A 29 17.42 -3.82 -1.24
C GLU A 29 15.87 -3.91 -1.19
N LEU A 30 15.24 -3.05 -0.38
CA LEU A 30 13.78 -2.99 -0.21
C LEU A 30 13.12 -2.09 -1.26
N GLU A 31 13.81 -1.06 -1.76
CA GLU A 31 13.30 -0.15 -2.81
C GLU A 31 13.50 -0.71 -4.23
N GLU A 32 14.63 -1.37 -4.53
CA GLU A 32 14.99 -1.80 -5.90
C GLU A 32 14.11 -2.92 -6.50
N ASN A 33 13.24 -3.58 -5.73
CA ASN A 33 12.49 -4.75 -6.22
C ASN A 33 10.99 -4.51 -6.46
N THR A 34 10.53 -3.26 -6.50
CA THR A 34 9.14 -2.98 -6.85
C THR A 34 8.98 -3.00 -8.37
N THR A 35 8.29 -4.03 -8.87
CA THR A 35 7.92 -4.13 -10.29
C THR A 35 6.47 -3.71 -10.49
N PHE A 36 6.05 -3.47 -11.73
CA PHE A 36 4.68 -3.12 -12.09
C PHE A 36 4.11 -4.17 -13.04
N PRO A 37 2.79 -4.46 -12.99
CA PRO A 37 2.18 -5.38 -13.92
C PRO A 37 2.27 -4.86 -15.34
N THR A 38 2.63 -5.75 -16.28
CA THR A 38 2.71 -5.42 -17.71
C THR A 38 1.39 -5.71 -18.44
N LYS A 39 0.57 -6.61 -17.89
CA LYS A 39 -0.75 -6.98 -18.44
C LYS A 39 -1.85 -6.41 -17.57
N HIS A 40 -2.34 -5.23 -17.95
CA HIS A 40 -3.50 -4.61 -17.32
C HIS A 40 -4.39 -3.95 -18.36
N SER A 41 -5.71 -4.06 -18.19
CA SER A 41 -6.68 -3.37 -19.03
C SER A 41 -8.05 -3.32 -18.35
N LYS A 42 -8.70 -2.16 -18.39
CA LYS A 42 -10.13 -1.99 -18.08
C LYS A 42 -10.59 -2.72 -16.80
N GLY A 43 -9.97 -2.43 -15.66
CA GLY A 43 -10.35 -3.04 -14.38
C GLY A 43 -9.80 -4.44 -14.14
N GLN A 44 -8.83 -4.89 -14.94
CA GLN A 44 -8.21 -6.21 -14.82
C GLN A 44 -6.69 -6.12 -14.82
N ILE A 45 -6.05 -6.92 -13.95
CA ILE A 45 -4.60 -7.15 -13.96
C ILE A 45 -4.34 -8.66 -14.02
N ASP A 46 -3.44 -9.07 -14.90
CA ASP A 46 -3.01 -10.46 -15.05
C ASP A 46 -1.57 -10.63 -14.56
N PHE A 47 -1.41 -11.35 -13.44
CA PHE A 47 -0.11 -11.70 -12.86
C PHE A 47 0.37 -13.11 -13.25
N THR A 48 -0.29 -13.79 -14.21
CA THR A 48 0.01 -15.20 -14.53
C THR A 48 1.47 -15.44 -14.94
N ASP A 49 2.12 -14.46 -15.56
CA ASP A 49 3.53 -14.57 -15.97
C ASP A 49 4.52 -14.10 -14.89
N VAL A 50 4.02 -13.68 -13.72
CA VAL A 50 4.87 -13.13 -12.66
C VAL A 50 5.31 -14.22 -11.68
N ASP A 51 6.62 -14.37 -11.52
CA ASP A 51 7.22 -15.22 -10.49
C ASP A 51 7.31 -14.46 -9.15
N PHE A 52 6.26 -14.54 -8.34
CA PHE A 52 6.22 -13.94 -7.00
C PHE A 52 7.23 -14.50 -5.99
N ASN A 53 7.95 -15.58 -6.31
CA ASN A 53 9.02 -16.07 -5.44
C ASN A 53 10.33 -15.31 -5.67
N LYS A 54 10.57 -14.85 -6.91
CA LYS A 54 11.70 -13.97 -7.26
C LYS A 54 11.37 -12.50 -7.04
N THR A 55 10.16 -12.11 -7.40
CA THR A 55 9.66 -10.73 -7.25
C THR A 55 9.13 -10.52 -5.84
N LYS A 56 9.79 -9.67 -5.05
CA LYS A 56 9.41 -9.45 -3.65
C LYS A 56 8.07 -8.73 -3.52
N LEU A 57 7.85 -7.66 -4.29
CA LEU A 57 6.65 -6.82 -4.26
C LEU A 57 6.33 -6.30 -5.66
N ILE A 58 5.03 -6.18 -5.97
CA ILE A 58 4.53 -5.58 -7.20
C ILE A 58 3.64 -4.40 -6.83
N GLY A 59 3.82 -3.27 -7.49
CA GLY A 59 2.90 -2.15 -7.40
C GLY A 59 1.59 -2.45 -8.11
N LEU A 60 0.45 -2.30 -7.42
CA LEU A 60 -0.88 -2.44 -8.00
C LEU A 60 -1.28 -1.22 -8.83
N ALA A 61 -0.43 -0.87 -9.81
CA ALA A 61 -0.69 0.18 -10.77
C ALA A 61 -1.45 -0.37 -11.97
N GLY A 62 -2.46 0.36 -12.46
CA GLY A 62 -3.26 -0.07 -13.60
C GLY A 62 -4.53 0.74 -13.75
N ASP A 63 -5.39 0.33 -14.68
CA ASP A 63 -6.68 0.95 -14.93
C ASP A 63 -7.74 0.27 -14.05
N TYR A 64 -8.33 1.01 -13.10
CA TYR A 64 -9.39 0.54 -12.22
C TYR A 64 -10.73 0.96 -12.79
N GLU A 65 -11.77 0.14 -12.62
CA GLU A 65 -13.15 0.60 -12.77
C GLU A 65 -13.40 1.71 -11.75
N PHE A 66 -13.97 2.82 -12.19
CA PHE A 66 -14.19 4.01 -11.38
C PHE A 66 -15.68 4.32 -11.31
N TYR A 67 -16.19 4.43 -10.08
CA TYR A 67 -17.58 4.74 -9.77
C TYR A 67 -17.61 6.01 -8.91
N TRP A 68 -17.75 7.15 -9.57
CA TRP A 68 -17.77 8.45 -8.90
C TRP A 68 -19.10 8.67 -8.17
N ASN A 69 -19.05 9.30 -6.99
CA ASN A 69 -20.20 9.55 -6.11
C ASN A 69 -20.99 8.28 -5.75
N GLN A 70 -20.30 7.15 -5.67
CA GLN A 70 -20.88 5.85 -5.39
C GLN A 70 -20.02 5.13 -4.33
N LEU A 71 -20.65 4.63 -3.26
CA LEU A 71 -20.02 3.83 -2.21
C LEU A 71 -20.53 2.39 -2.31
N LEU A 72 -19.92 1.62 -3.21
CA LEU A 72 -20.33 0.26 -3.57
C LEU A 72 -19.56 -0.76 -2.73
N THR A 73 -20.25 -1.79 -2.26
CA THR A 73 -19.66 -2.94 -1.60
C THR A 73 -19.51 -4.10 -2.61
N PRO A 74 -18.78 -5.18 -2.28
CA PRO A 74 -18.70 -6.35 -3.14
C PRO A 74 -20.06 -6.91 -3.59
N ASP A 75 -21.08 -6.85 -2.72
CA ASP A 75 -22.43 -7.35 -3.01
C ASP A 75 -23.12 -6.57 -4.15
N ASN A 76 -22.81 -5.29 -4.32
CA ASN A 76 -23.33 -4.50 -5.45
C ASN A 76 -22.86 -5.04 -6.82
N PHE A 77 -21.83 -5.88 -6.86
CA PHE A 77 -21.27 -6.44 -8.08
C PHE A 77 -21.66 -7.89 -8.35
N THR A 78 -22.44 -8.51 -7.46
CA THR A 78 -23.00 -9.86 -7.67
C THR A 78 -24.33 -9.84 -8.40
N ASP A 79 -25.07 -8.73 -8.31
CA ASP A 79 -26.38 -8.57 -8.95
C ASP A 79 -26.25 -8.23 -10.45
N SER A 80 -27.25 -8.67 -11.23
CA SER A 80 -27.22 -8.66 -12.70
C SER A 80 -27.37 -7.26 -13.32
N THR A 81 -27.61 -6.24 -12.50
CA THR A 81 -27.67 -4.83 -12.91
C THR A 81 -26.40 -4.13 -12.47
N PRO A 82 -25.40 -3.97 -13.35
CA PRO A 82 -24.20 -3.21 -12.99
C PRO A 82 -24.60 -1.77 -12.66
N GLU A 83 -24.15 -1.29 -11.50
CA GLU A 83 -24.21 0.14 -11.20
C GLU A 83 -23.47 0.94 -12.29
N SER A 84 -23.89 2.19 -12.50
CA SER A 84 -23.42 2.98 -13.64
C SER A 84 -21.93 3.28 -13.52
N LEU A 85 -21.12 2.50 -14.24
CA LEU A 85 -19.68 2.70 -14.38
C LEU A 85 -19.41 4.11 -14.92
N THR A 86 -18.67 4.91 -14.16
CA THR A 86 -18.28 6.27 -14.59
C THR A 86 -17.19 6.20 -15.66
N GLY A 87 -16.25 5.27 -15.52
CA GLY A 87 -15.17 5.07 -16.48
C GLY A 87 -14.03 4.26 -15.90
N TYR A 88 -12.83 4.49 -16.43
CA TYR A 88 -11.61 3.89 -15.92
C TYR A 88 -10.62 4.98 -15.50
N ILE A 89 -9.94 4.77 -14.38
CA ILE A 89 -8.94 5.69 -13.85
C ILE A 89 -7.66 4.92 -13.54
N LYS A 90 -6.52 5.52 -13.87
CA LYS A 90 -5.22 4.97 -13.52
C LYS A 90 -4.94 5.24 -12.06
N LEU A 91 -4.63 4.18 -11.31
CA LEU A 91 -4.12 4.28 -9.95
C LEU A 91 -2.68 3.75 -9.90
N PRO A 92 -1.87 4.17 -8.90
CA PRO A 92 -2.18 5.23 -7.94
C PRO A 92 -2.24 6.62 -8.60
N ASN A 93 -3.17 7.46 -8.16
CA ASN A 93 -3.33 8.84 -8.66
C ASN A 93 -4.31 9.61 -7.78
N ILE A 94 -4.27 10.94 -7.90
CA ILE A 94 -5.34 11.81 -7.40
C ILE A 94 -6.43 11.94 -8.48
N TRP A 95 -7.70 12.04 -8.07
CA TRP A 95 -8.79 12.29 -9.01
C TRP A 95 -8.96 13.77 -9.34
N ASN A 96 -8.23 14.68 -8.68
CA ASN A 96 -8.30 16.12 -8.97
C ASN A 96 -8.06 16.41 -10.45
N GLY A 97 -8.98 17.11 -11.10
CA GLY A 97 -8.89 17.44 -12.52
C GLY A 97 -9.23 16.29 -13.48
N TYR A 98 -9.59 15.10 -12.98
CA TYR A 98 -10.18 14.05 -13.79
C TYR A 98 -11.49 14.57 -14.41
N ASN A 99 -11.67 14.33 -15.71
CA ASN A 99 -12.83 14.82 -16.45
C ASN A 99 -13.92 13.76 -16.50
N ILE A 100 -15.11 14.09 -15.99
CA ILE A 100 -16.34 13.32 -16.20
C ILE A 100 -17.31 14.23 -16.95
N GLU A 101 -17.73 13.83 -18.16
CA GLU A 101 -18.76 14.56 -18.93
C GLU A 101 -18.50 16.09 -19.01
N SER A 102 -17.24 16.47 -19.27
CA SER A 102 -16.78 17.88 -19.34
C SER A 102 -16.69 18.64 -18.01
N VAL A 103 -16.90 17.96 -16.87
CA VAL A 103 -16.67 18.51 -15.52
C VAL A 103 -15.36 17.98 -14.94
N LYS A 104 -14.50 18.90 -14.49
CA LYS A 104 -13.28 18.56 -13.74
C LYS A 104 -13.61 18.30 -12.28
N LEU A 105 -13.20 17.13 -11.79
CA LEU A 105 -13.31 16.81 -10.39
C LEU A 105 -12.44 17.71 -9.51
N LYS A 106 -12.96 18.05 -8.33
CA LYS A 106 -12.20 18.68 -7.25
C LYS A 106 -11.54 17.60 -6.38
N GLY A 107 -10.85 18.00 -5.32
CA GLY A 107 -10.28 17.03 -4.38
C GLY A 107 -11.35 16.39 -3.49
N ASP A 108 -12.38 17.14 -3.18
CA ASP A 108 -13.52 16.77 -2.36
C ASP A 108 -14.49 15.84 -3.10
N GLY A 109 -14.87 14.74 -2.45
CA GLY A 109 -15.81 13.76 -2.99
C GLY A 109 -15.57 12.34 -2.47
N TYR A 110 -16.27 11.38 -3.07
CA TYR A 110 -16.14 9.97 -2.74
C TYR A 110 -16.35 9.10 -3.97
N ALA A 111 -15.72 7.94 -3.97
CA ALA A 111 -15.76 7.02 -5.10
C ALA A 111 -15.53 5.58 -4.66
N THR A 112 -15.92 4.67 -5.54
CA THR A 112 -15.52 3.27 -5.47
C THR A 112 -14.64 2.92 -6.66
N PHE A 113 -13.60 2.13 -6.40
CA PHE A 113 -12.71 1.56 -7.39
C PHE A 113 -12.83 0.05 -7.36
N ARG A 114 -12.85 -0.59 -8.52
CA ARG A 114 -12.85 -2.06 -8.62
C ARG A 114 -11.75 -2.56 -9.53
N LEU A 115 -11.12 -3.64 -9.11
CA LEU A 115 -10.08 -4.33 -9.86
C LEU A 115 -10.22 -5.84 -9.69
N LYS A 116 -10.21 -6.57 -10.82
CA LYS A 116 -10.12 -8.03 -10.85
C LYS A 116 -8.69 -8.45 -11.17
N MET A 117 -8.21 -9.46 -10.46
CA MET A 117 -6.83 -9.92 -10.57
C MET A 117 -6.80 -11.42 -10.83
N VAL A 118 -5.91 -11.84 -11.73
CA VAL A 118 -5.60 -13.26 -12.00
C VAL A 118 -4.16 -13.54 -11.58
N PHE A 119 -3.94 -14.66 -10.92
CA PHE A 119 -2.67 -15.04 -10.29
C PHE A 119 -2.05 -16.28 -10.95
N PRO A 120 -0.75 -16.53 -10.78
CA PRO A 120 -0.11 -17.74 -11.30
C PRO A 120 -0.51 -19.01 -10.53
N ASP A 121 -0.86 -18.88 -9.25
CA ASP A 121 -1.19 -19.99 -8.35
C ASP A 121 -2.28 -19.63 -7.31
N GLU A 122 -2.83 -20.66 -6.67
CA GLU A 122 -3.66 -20.52 -5.48
C GLU A 122 -2.76 -20.51 -4.24
N ASP A 123 -2.59 -19.35 -3.62
CA ASP A 123 -1.75 -19.20 -2.43
C ASP A 123 -2.29 -18.05 -1.57
N PHE A 124 -1.66 -17.83 -0.41
CA PHE A 124 -1.88 -16.65 0.40
C PHE A 124 -1.06 -15.48 -0.15
N TYR A 125 -1.77 -14.46 -0.59
CA TYR A 125 -1.23 -13.17 -0.99
C TYR A 125 -1.57 -12.12 0.05
N SER A 126 -0.85 -11.00 0.00
CA SER A 126 -1.19 -9.85 0.81
C SER A 126 -0.96 -8.56 0.07
N ILE A 127 -1.81 -7.58 0.38
CA ILE A 127 -1.70 -6.21 -0.12
C ILE A 127 -1.37 -5.31 1.05
N LYS A 128 -0.24 -4.61 0.92
CA LYS A 128 0.18 -3.54 1.82
C LYS A 128 -0.36 -2.23 1.26
N ILE A 129 -1.10 -1.53 2.10
CA ILE A 129 -1.66 -0.22 1.81
C ILE A 129 -0.85 0.77 2.65
N ASN A 130 -0.25 1.74 1.99
CA ASN A 130 0.42 2.83 2.68
C ASN A 130 -0.63 3.82 3.22
N GLU A 131 -0.25 5.06 3.47
CA GLU A 131 -1.16 6.06 3.99
C GLU A 131 -1.92 6.71 2.84
N PHE A 132 -3.25 6.75 2.93
CA PHE A 132 -4.05 7.69 2.15
C PHE A 132 -4.35 8.87 3.08
N ASP A 133 -4.24 10.10 2.59
CA ASP A 133 -4.57 11.32 3.34
C ASP A 133 -6.09 11.50 3.58
N CYS A 134 -6.87 10.43 3.43
CA CYS A 134 -8.32 10.42 3.42
C CYS A 134 -8.86 9.11 4.01
N ALA A 135 -10.19 8.93 4.06
CA ALA A 135 -10.80 7.73 4.59
C ALA A 135 -10.96 6.66 3.50
N TYR A 136 -10.69 5.40 3.83
CA TYR A 136 -10.93 4.30 2.89
C TYR A 136 -11.44 3.03 3.56
N LYS A 137 -12.11 2.21 2.73
CA LYS A 137 -12.45 0.83 3.04
C LYS A 137 -12.14 -0.06 1.85
N LEU A 138 -11.32 -1.07 2.08
CA LEU A 138 -10.86 -2.00 1.06
C LEU A 138 -11.40 -3.39 1.36
N TRP A 139 -12.05 -3.99 0.38
CA TRP A 139 -12.41 -5.40 0.39
C TRP A 139 -11.57 -6.18 -0.61
N ILE A 140 -11.12 -7.37 -0.21
CA ILE A 140 -10.55 -8.37 -1.11
C ILE A 140 -11.12 -9.74 -0.80
N ASN A 141 -11.76 -10.35 -1.81
CA ASN A 141 -12.45 -11.64 -1.68
C ASN A 141 -13.37 -11.70 -0.44
N GLY A 142 -14.09 -10.60 -0.16
CA GLY A 142 -15.01 -10.46 0.98
C GLY A 142 -14.39 -10.05 2.32
N ASN A 143 -13.07 -10.18 2.51
CA ASN A 143 -12.38 -9.68 3.71
C ASN A 143 -12.18 -8.17 3.60
N ALA A 144 -12.32 -7.43 4.70
CA ALA A 144 -12.23 -5.98 4.68
C ALA A 144 -11.17 -5.42 5.66
N VAL A 145 -10.54 -4.32 5.26
CA VAL A 145 -9.77 -3.43 6.13
C VAL A 145 -10.19 -1.99 5.89
N GLU A 146 -10.09 -1.15 6.91
CA GLU A 146 -10.46 0.26 6.81
C GLU A 146 -9.44 1.16 7.53
N SER A 147 -9.33 2.38 7.03
CA SER A 147 -8.62 3.49 7.66
C SER A 147 -9.61 4.64 7.79
N GLY A 148 -9.97 4.96 9.02
CA GLY A 148 -11.02 5.95 9.28
C GLY A 148 -12.41 5.42 8.93
N LYS A 149 -13.32 6.34 8.61
CA LYS A 149 -14.70 6.04 8.23
C LYS A 149 -15.03 6.78 6.93
N VAL A 150 -15.32 6.02 5.88
CA VAL A 150 -15.78 6.58 4.59
C VAL A 150 -17.16 7.21 4.79
N GLY A 151 -17.37 8.41 4.23
CA GLY A 151 -18.63 9.14 4.30
C GLY A 151 -18.99 9.80 2.97
N ARG A 152 -20.23 10.29 2.85
CA ARG A 152 -20.69 11.02 1.66
C ARG A 152 -20.54 12.53 1.77
N ASN A 153 -20.09 13.02 2.92
CA ASN A 153 -19.87 14.43 3.21
C ASN A 153 -18.92 14.60 4.41
N LEU A 154 -18.54 15.85 4.67
CA LEU A 154 -17.62 16.24 5.76
C LEU A 154 -18.05 15.77 7.16
N LYS A 155 -19.36 15.63 7.43
CA LYS A 155 -19.85 15.22 8.75
C LYS A 155 -19.79 13.70 8.96
N GLU A 156 -19.89 12.94 7.87
CA GLU A 156 -19.90 11.47 7.90
C GLU A 156 -18.48 10.88 7.83
N GLU A 157 -17.56 11.59 7.18
CA GLU A 157 -16.17 11.16 7.02
C GLU A 157 -15.38 11.33 8.32
N VAL A 158 -14.56 10.32 8.62
CA VAL A 158 -13.48 10.42 9.60
C VAL A 158 -12.17 10.03 8.92
N PRO A 159 -11.24 10.97 8.64
CA PRO A 159 -9.97 10.63 7.99
C PRO A 159 -9.04 9.88 8.92
N SER A 160 -8.09 9.12 8.38
CA SER A 160 -7.07 8.43 9.17
C SER A 160 -5.85 8.06 8.32
N TRP A 161 -4.66 8.12 8.92
CA TRP A 161 -3.38 7.74 8.29
C TRP A 161 -2.97 6.30 8.62
N LYS A 162 -3.93 5.42 8.91
CA LYS A 162 -3.63 4.05 9.31
C LYS A 162 -3.11 3.25 8.11
N ARG A 163 -1.88 2.76 8.24
CA ARG A 163 -1.30 1.77 7.33
C ARG A 163 -1.89 0.41 7.62
N ASN A 164 -2.42 -0.27 6.60
CA ASN A 164 -3.03 -1.58 6.74
C ASN A 164 -2.32 -2.62 5.87
N THR A 165 -2.51 -3.88 6.21
CA THR A 165 -2.16 -5.01 5.35
C THR A 165 -3.33 -5.97 5.37
N ILE A 166 -3.83 -6.34 4.19
CA ILE A 166 -4.86 -7.36 4.04
C ILE A 166 -4.23 -8.63 3.49
N ILE A 167 -4.58 -9.77 4.09
CA ILE A 167 -4.14 -11.10 3.64
C ILE A 167 -5.37 -11.79 3.06
N PHE A 168 -5.20 -12.46 1.92
CA PHE A 168 -6.27 -13.16 1.25
C PHE A 168 -5.74 -14.39 0.51
N PHE A 169 -6.63 -15.36 0.29
CA PHE A 169 -6.33 -16.55 -0.49
C PHE A 169 -6.90 -16.40 -1.91
N THR A 170 -6.10 -16.72 -2.92
CA THR A 170 -6.46 -16.60 -4.35
C THR A 170 -7.15 -17.85 -4.86
N LYS A 171 -8.34 -18.15 -4.34
CA LYS A 171 -9.15 -19.29 -4.81
C LYS A 171 -9.41 -19.18 -6.32
N ASN A 172 -9.31 -20.29 -7.05
CA ASN A 172 -9.38 -20.34 -8.52
C ASN A 172 -8.38 -19.41 -9.21
N ARG A 173 -7.27 -19.07 -8.54
CA ARG A 173 -6.25 -18.12 -9.00
C ARG A 173 -6.80 -16.72 -9.27
N THR A 174 -7.85 -16.32 -8.56
CA THR A 174 -8.49 -15.01 -8.77
C THR A 174 -8.63 -14.23 -7.46
N ALA A 175 -8.65 -12.92 -7.58
CA ALA A 175 -9.15 -12.07 -6.51
C ALA A 175 -9.86 -10.83 -7.05
N GLU A 176 -10.84 -10.34 -6.29
CA GLU A 176 -11.52 -9.09 -6.56
C GLU A 176 -11.18 -8.09 -5.46
N LEU A 177 -10.80 -6.89 -5.87
CA LEU A 177 -10.54 -5.74 -5.03
C LEU A 177 -11.66 -4.71 -5.25
N VAL A 178 -12.30 -4.30 -4.16
CA VAL A 178 -13.24 -3.17 -4.12
C VAL A 178 -12.71 -2.17 -3.10
N LEU A 179 -12.46 -0.94 -3.52
CA LEU A 179 -11.90 0.12 -2.68
C LEU A 179 -12.86 1.31 -2.67
N GLN A 180 -13.43 1.62 -1.52
CA GLN A 180 -14.11 2.88 -1.28
C GLN A 180 -13.13 3.91 -0.74
N VAL A 181 -13.22 5.14 -1.24
CA VAL A 181 -12.47 6.29 -0.74
C VAL A 181 -13.43 7.47 -0.60
N SER A 182 -13.37 8.18 0.52
CA SER A 182 -13.94 9.51 0.65
C SER A 182 -12.88 10.49 1.11
N ASN A 183 -12.93 11.69 0.52
CA ASN A 183 -12.10 12.80 0.92
C ASN A 183 -12.94 14.08 1.05
N PHE A 184 -13.07 14.59 2.27
CA PHE A 184 -13.66 15.90 2.57
C PHE A 184 -12.75 16.77 3.44
N ASN A 185 -11.64 16.20 3.95
CA ASN A 185 -10.71 16.86 4.85
C ASN A 185 -9.36 17.22 4.21
N HIS A 186 -9.09 16.79 2.97
CA HIS A 186 -7.81 17.02 2.29
C HIS A 186 -7.98 17.65 0.90
N ARG A 187 -6.95 18.39 0.44
CA ARG A 187 -6.98 19.07 -0.88
C ARG A 187 -6.87 18.08 -2.05
N LYS A 188 -6.13 16.99 -1.85
CA LYS A 188 -5.92 15.94 -2.84
C LYS A 188 -6.81 14.75 -2.50
N GLY A 189 -7.67 14.37 -3.44
CA GLY A 189 -8.57 13.24 -3.27
C GLY A 189 -8.15 12.05 -4.12
N GLY A 190 -8.39 10.85 -3.58
CA GLY A 190 -8.08 9.59 -4.24
C GLY A 190 -6.91 8.85 -3.62
N PRO A 191 -6.72 7.57 -4.02
CA PRO A 191 -5.62 6.75 -3.56
C PRO A 191 -4.33 7.14 -4.30
N GLU A 192 -3.67 8.20 -3.82
CA GLU A 192 -2.40 8.74 -4.36
C GLU A 192 -1.22 7.81 -4.11
N ASP A 193 -1.28 6.99 -3.07
CA ASP A 193 -0.19 6.10 -2.67
C ASP A 193 -0.27 4.72 -3.33
N LEU A 194 0.89 4.20 -3.73
CA LEU A 194 1.00 2.89 -4.35
C LEU A 194 0.69 1.76 -3.35
N MET A 195 -0.32 0.95 -3.66
CA MET A 195 -0.55 -0.32 -2.98
C MET A 195 0.43 -1.38 -3.51
N LEU A 196 1.00 -2.18 -2.62
CA LEU A 196 1.98 -3.21 -2.96
C LEU A 196 1.39 -4.60 -2.70
N ILE A 197 1.50 -5.51 -3.67
CA ILE A 197 1.08 -6.90 -3.57
C ILE A 197 2.29 -7.84 -3.57
N GLY A 198 2.19 -8.94 -2.82
CA GLY A 198 3.15 -10.04 -2.87
C GLY A 198 2.62 -11.26 -2.12
N LYS A 199 3.36 -12.38 -2.18
CA LYS A 199 3.05 -13.55 -1.35
C LYS A 199 3.12 -13.19 0.13
N TYR A 200 2.21 -13.75 0.93
CA TYR A 200 2.13 -13.47 2.36
C TYR A 200 3.45 -13.77 3.08
N LYS A 201 4.12 -14.87 2.74
CA LYS A 201 5.43 -15.22 3.32
C LYS A 201 6.50 -14.15 3.05
N SER A 202 6.50 -13.57 1.84
CA SER A 202 7.42 -12.50 1.45
C SER A 202 7.14 -11.21 2.24
N ILE A 203 5.87 -10.85 2.42
CA ILE A 203 5.46 -9.66 3.20
C ILE A 203 5.66 -9.86 4.71
N SER A 204 5.44 -11.07 5.23
CA SER A 204 5.71 -11.39 6.63
C SER A 204 7.21 -11.34 6.93
N SER A 205 8.05 -11.93 6.07
CA SER A 205 9.51 -11.84 6.19
C SER A 205 10.00 -10.39 6.11
N TYR A 206 9.40 -9.57 5.22
CA TYR A 206 9.68 -8.13 5.12
C TYR A 206 9.43 -7.40 6.45
N LYS A 207 8.27 -7.64 7.11
CA LYS A 207 7.96 -7.03 8.42
C LYS A 207 8.94 -7.49 9.50
N THR A 208 9.27 -8.78 9.55
CA THR A 208 10.23 -9.31 10.52
C THR A 208 11.63 -8.69 10.34
N LYS A 209 12.09 -8.51 9.10
CA LYS A 209 13.35 -7.83 8.81
C LYS A 209 13.36 -6.38 9.29
N GLN A 210 12.28 -5.62 9.05
CA GLN A 210 12.17 -4.23 9.54
C GLN A 210 12.22 -4.14 11.06
N ILE A 211 11.52 -5.02 11.76
CA ILE A 211 11.55 -5.09 13.23
C ILE A 211 12.96 -5.46 13.72
N GLY A 212 13.62 -6.41 13.06
CA GLY A 212 15.00 -6.78 13.37
C GLY A 212 15.97 -5.61 13.24
N ILE A 213 15.85 -4.82 12.18
CA ILE A 213 16.64 -3.59 11.98
C ILE A 213 16.37 -2.57 13.10
N ALA A 214 15.10 -2.36 13.47
CA ALA A 214 14.75 -1.44 14.56
C ALA A 214 15.37 -1.85 15.89
N PHE A 215 15.32 -3.14 16.25
CA PHE A 215 15.96 -3.65 17.48
C PHE A 215 17.48 -3.55 17.44
N PHE A 216 18.09 -3.77 16.28
CA PHE A 216 19.54 -3.57 16.11
C PHE A 216 19.93 -2.11 16.37
N LEU A 217 19.19 -1.15 15.81
CA LEU A 217 19.43 0.28 16.05
C LEU A 217 19.23 0.68 17.51
N ILE A 218 18.18 0.16 18.16
CA ILE A 218 17.96 0.38 19.61
C ILE A 218 19.14 -0.15 20.42
N GLY A 219 19.66 -1.34 20.09
CA GLY A 219 20.83 -1.92 20.74
C GLY A 219 22.08 -1.03 20.61
N LEU A 220 22.31 -0.45 19.44
CA LEU A 220 23.42 0.49 19.22
C LEU A 220 23.29 1.76 20.07
N PHE A 221 22.09 2.35 20.11
CA PHE A 221 21.84 3.51 20.97
C PHE A 221 22.02 3.18 22.45
N PHE A 222 21.63 1.98 22.88
CA PHE A 222 21.84 1.53 24.25
C PHE A 222 23.33 1.41 24.60
N ILE A 223 24.14 0.83 23.70
CA ILE A 223 25.60 0.77 23.89
C ILE A 223 26.18 2.18 23.96
N MET A 224 25.81 3.09 23.06
CA MET A 224 26.29 4.48 23.11
C MET A 224 25.93 5.20 24.40
N PHE A 225 24.74 4.92 24.95
CA PHE A 225 24.28 5.48 26.22
C PHE A 225 25.06 4.94 27.41
N VAL A 226 25.34 3.63 27.48
CA VAL A 226 26.08 3.02 28.60
C VAL A 226 27.56 3.45 28.62
N TYR A 227 28.13 3.76 27.47
CA TYR A 227 29.54 4.14 27.35
C TYR A 227 29.82 5.64 27.55
N ASN A 228 28.79 6.49 27.60
CA ASN A 228 28.89 7.93 27.90
C ASN A 228 28.36 8.24 29.31
#